data_AF-A0A4P5X787-F1
#
_entry.id   AF-A0A4P5X787-F1
#
_cell.length_a   1.000
_cell.length_b   1.000
_cell.length_c   1.000
_cell.angle_alpha   90.00
_cell.angle_beta   90.00
_cell.angle_gamma   90.00
#
_symmetry.space_group_name_H-M   'P 1'
#
loop_
_entity.id
_entity.type
_entity.pdbx_description
1 polymer ?
#
loop_
_entity_poly.entity_id
_entity_poly.type
_entity_poly.pdbx_seq_one_letter_code
_entity_poly.pdbx_strand_id
1 'polypeptide(L)'
;MTLLAVVAVVVAGRPAPGQMGMGMGGMGGGRFGGGFNAVGGISIDADGIVRNVDARALESLAQERKKLLANAAGPGAGELRKVSLAGMVAAVRAAAAEGRPVPAEVALLGGLERVTHVFVDVDRHDVILAGPADRAVVDATGNLVAAGSGRPLLQLEDLIVALRTIDQARAAGIQCSIDPSREGMANYERFMKGMKSMPADREQLFRAMENAVGPQLVRVAGVPGDSRFARVLVAADYRMKRIGMGLEPSGIPELPSYLSMVPAGGQAAALPRFWLEADYEPLARDADELCWRIGGRRMKCLSESDLLGKDAVKRGGGVADPAAEKWCAAMTANYDKLVTKQPVFGELLNCVDMAVVAALIRGRQLDDRAGLDLGPLLDAKAVPLPVYEVPARVPTVATGLKKGKHWVLSASGGVQFQPWQFAATAAVAADAAGVRKTALAARPATGWQWD
;
A
#
# COMPACT_ATOMS: atom_id res chain seq x y z
N MET A 1 -14.42 32.68 40.50
CA MET A 1 -14.88 31.73 41.53
C MET A 1 -16.10 31.05 40.94
N THR A 2 -16.11 29.78 40.57
CA THR A 2 -15.56 28.58 41.22
C THR A 2 -15.36 27.48 40.18
N LEU A 3 -14.27 26.71 40.32
CA LEU A 3 -13.84 25.56 39.52
C LEU A 3 -14.87 24.40 39.51
N LEU A 4 -14.98 23.69 38.39
CA LEU A 4 -15.34 22.27 38.29
C LEU A 4 -14.50 21.64 37.18
N ALA A 5 -13.38 20.97 37.52
CA ALA A 5 -13.26 19.55 37.87
C ALA A 5 -13.20 18.65 36.61
N VAL A 6 -11.97 18.50 36.10
CA VAL A 6 -11.54 17.50 35.13
C VAL A 6 -11.34 16.17 35.86
N VAL A 7 -12.03 15.11 35.43
CA VAL A 7 -11.76 13.74 35.89
C VAL A 7 -10.94 13.04 34.82
N ALA A 8 -9.63 12.97 35.05
CA ALA A 8 -8.72 12.05 34.37
C ALA A 8 -8.58 10.81 35.24
N VAL A 9 -9.04 9.65 34.76
CA VAL A 9 -8.75 8.37 35.42
C VAL A 9 -7.41 7.88 34.88
N VAL A 10 -6.35 8.19 35.63
CA VAL A 10 -5.02 7.57 35.52
C VAL A 10 -5.01 6.40 36.49
N VAL A 11 -4.92 5.17 35.99
CA VAL A 11 -4.50 4.03 36.82
C VAL A 11 -3.00 3.88 36.64
N ALA A 12 -2.25 4.47 37.58
CA ALA A 12 -0.81 4.24 37.75
C ALA A 12 -0.60 3.28 38.92
N GLY A 13 -0.24 2.04 38.63
CA GLY A 13 0.31 1.09 39.61
C GLY A 13 1.83 1.23 39.67
N ARG A 14 2.40 1.48 40.85
CA ARG A 14 3.86 1.52 41.09
C ARG A 14 4.49 0.12 40.98
N PRO A 15 5.78 -0.01 40.61
CA PRO A 15 6.41 -1.30 40.34
C PRO A 15 6.96 -1.96 41.61
N ALA A 16 6.89 -3.29 41.66
CA ALA A 16 7.77 -4.14 42.47
C ALA A 16 8.72 -4.90 41.51
N PRO A 17 9.97 -5.20 41.91
CA PRO A 17 11.01 -5.60 40.96
C PRO A 17 11.01 -7.09 40.68
N GLY A 18 11.31 -7.44 39.42
CA GLY A 18 11.90 -8.73 39.07
C GLY A 18 11.01 -9.70 38.29
N GLN A 19 10.84 -9.48 36.98
CA GLN A 19 10.89 -10.57 36.00
C GLN A 19 11.10 -10.00 34.59
N MET A 20 12.12 -10.48 33.90
CA MET A 20 12.39 -10.17 32.50
C MET A 20 11.15 -10.53 31.65
N GLY A 21 10.57 -9.52 30.99
CA GLY A 21 9.46 -9.68 30.06
C GLY A 21 9.59 -8.68 28.92
N MET A 22 9.60 -9.22 27.71
CA MET A 22 9.62 -8.57 26.39
C MET A 22 8.94 -7.19 26.35
N GLY A 23 9.63 -6.22 25.74
CA GLY A 23 9.17 -4.85 25.59
C GLY A 23 7.88 -4.73 24.76
N MET A 24 6.80 -4.30 25.42
CA MET A 24 5.64 -3.69 24.78
C MET A 24 6.00 -2.24 24.44
N GLY A 25 6.16 -1.94 23.15
CA GLY A 25 6.29 -0.59 22.62
C GLY A 25 5.01 -0.17 21.88
N GLY A 26 4.55 1.06 22.15
CA GLY A 26 3.64 1.81 21.29
C GLY A 26 2.20 2.01 21.78
N MET A 27 2.01 2.83 22.81
CA MET A 27 0.69 3.42 23.14
C MET A 27 0.38 4.56 22.15
N GLY A 28 -0.14 4.20 20.97
CA GLY A 28 -0.72 5.14 20.01
C GLY A 28 -2.24 5.18 20.15
N GLY A 29 -2.77 6.21 20.81
CA GLY A 29 -4.21 6.44 21.03
C GLY A 29 -4.95 6.94 19.78
N GLY A 30 -4.94 6.17 18.70
CA GLY A 30 -5.74 6.45 17.49
C GLY A 30 -7.20 6.02 17.65
N ARG A 31 -8.13 6.83 17.10
CA ARG A 31 -9.58 6.50 17.04
C ARG A 31 -9.92 5.38 16.05
N PHE A 32 -8.94 4.96 15.25
CA PHE A 32 -8.97 3.78 14.41
C PHE A 32 -8.26 2.67 15.17
N GLY A 33 -9.02 1.70 15.70
CA GLY A 33 -8.58 0.81 16.77
C GLY A 33 -7.24 0.09 16.56
N GLY A 34 -6.50 -0.08 17.67
CA GLY A 34 -5.44 -1.06 17.87
C GLY A 34 -4.24 -0.95 16.91
N GLY A 35 -3.21 -0.19 17.30
CA GLY A 35 -1.93 -0.09 16.60
C GLY A 35 -1.23 -1.44 16.51
N PHE A 36 -1.51 -2.20 15.45
CA PHE A 36 -0.71 -3.36 15.08
C PHE A 36 0.44 -2.91 14.20
N ASN A 37 1.66 -3.19 14.65
CA ASN A 37 2.89 -2.89 13.91
C ASN A 37 3.07 -3.72 12.62
N ALA A 38 2.14 -4.60 12.28
CA ALA A 38 2.17 -5.47 11.11
C ALA A 38 1.21 -4.97 10.01
N VAL A 39 1.78 -4.35 8.97
CA VAL A 39 1.09 -3.90 7.75
C VAL A 39 1.77 -4.58 6.56
N GLY A 40 1.00 -5.15 5.63
CA GLY A 40 1.56 -5.80 4.44
C GLY A 40 2.49 -6.98 4.73
N GLY A 41 2.36 -7.62 5.89
CA GLY A 41 3.21 -8.75 6.31
C GLY A 41 4.65 -8.38 6.70
N ILE A 42 4.96 -7.08 6.85
CA ILE A 42 6.24 -6.60 7.38
C ILE A 42 6.08 -6.05 8.81
N SER A 43 7.14 -6.19 9.61
CA SER A 43 7.33 -5.48 10.87
C SER A 43 8.44 -4.44 10.71
N ILE A 44 8.33 -3.35 11.47
CA ILE A 44 9.33 -2.29 11.55
C ILE A 44 9.65 -2.12 13.03
N ASP A 45 10.92 -2.24 13.40
CA ASP A 45 11.36 -2.03 14.79
C ASP A 45 11.63 -0.55 15.09
N ALA A 46 11.98 -0.24 16.34
CA ALA A 46 12.26 1.12 16.80
C ALA A 46 13.48 1.79 16.12
N ASP A 47 14.35 0.99 15.49
CA ASP A 47 15.47 1.49 14.68
C ASP A 47 15.07 1.71 13.20
N GLY A 48 13.78 1.49 12.86
CA GLY A 48 13.24 1.61 11.52
C GLY A 48 13.64 0.46 10.59
N ILE A 49 14.04 -0.70 11.12
CA ILE A 49 14.47 -1.84 10.32
C ILE A 49 13.25 -2.68 9.92
N VAL A 50 13.07 -2.82 8.61
CA VAL A 50 12.01 -3.63 8.00
C VAL A 50 12.40 -5.11 8.00
N ARG A 51 11.50 -5.97 8.49
CA ARG A 51 11.62 -7.44 8.45
C ARG A 51 10.28 -8.09 8.14
N ASN A 52 10.30 -9.39 7.84
CA ASN A 52 9.05 -10.16 7.85
C ASN A 52 8.52 -10.30 9.27
N VAL A 53 7.20 -10.26 9.40
CA VAL A 53 6.55 -10.66 10.65
C VAL A 53 6.71 -12.16 10.82
N ASP A 54 6.99 -12.61 12.04
CA ASP A 54 7.04 -14.04 12.35
C ASP A 54 5.64 -14.68 12.28
N ALA A 55 5.59 -15.97 11.95
CA ALA A 55 4.32 -16.67 11.74
C ALA A 55 3.42 -16.69 12.99
N ARG A 56 3.99 -16.72 14.20
CA ARG A 56 3.22 -16.73 15.45
C ARG A 56 2.60 -15.37 15.74
N ALA A 57 3.33 -14.29 15.47
CA ALA A 57 2.81 -12.93 15.57
C ALA A 57 1.71 -12.68 14.53
N LEU A 58 1.84 -13.19 13.30
CA LEU A 58 0.76 -13.14 12.30
C LEU A 58 -0.49 -13.89 12.77
N GLU A 59 -0.32 -15.07 13.37
CA GLU A 59 -1.45 -15.83 13.92
C GLU A 59 -2.12 -15.08 15.08
N SER A 60 -1.34 -14.54 16.02
CA SER A 60 -1.85 -13.73 17.13
C SER A 60 -2.62 -12.51 16.62
N LEU A 61 -2.06 -11.80 15.63
CA LEU A 61 -2.71 -10.67 14.96
C LEU A 61 -4.03 -11.09 14.32
N ALA A 62 -4.05 -12.21 13.61
CA ALA A 62 -5.25 -12.72 12.97
C ALA A 62 -6.34 -13.03 14.00
N GLN A 63 -5.99 -13.65 15.13
CA GLN A 63 -6.95 -13.93 16.20
C GLN A 63 -7.51 -12.66 16.82
N GLU A 64 -6.67 -11.64 17.04
CA GLU A 64 -7.12 -10.38 17.62
C GLU A 64 -8.04 -9.60 16.67
N ARG A 65 -7.67 -9.51 15.38
CA ARG A 65 -8.51 -8.89 14.35
C ARG A 65 -9.84 -9.64 14.20
N LYS A 66 -9.85 -10.98 14.29
CA LYS A 66 -11.10 -11.78 14.27
C LYS A 66 -12.02 -11.42 15.42
N LYS A 67 -11.49 -11.23 16.63
CA LYS A 67 -12.27 -10.81 17.79
C LYS A 67 -12.88 -9.42 17.60
N LEU A 68 -12.11 -8.48 17.06
CA LEU A 68 -12.60 -7.12 16.77
C LEU A 68 -13.69 -7.12 15.68
N LEU A 69 -13.55 -8.02 14.69
CA LEU A 69 -14.50 -8.13 13.58
C LEU A 69 -15.74 -8.97 13.91
N ALA A 70 -15.72 -9.77 14.98
CA ALA A 70 -16.82 -10.69 15.34
C ALA A 70 -18.19 -10.00 15.48
N ASN A 71 -18.19 -8.71 15.86
CA ASN A 71 -19.41 -7.92 16.03
C ASN A 71 -19.70 -6.97 14.85
N ALA A 72 -18.86 -6.97 13.82
CA ALA A 72 -19.00 -6.14 12.63
C ALA A 72 -19.57 -6.98 11.48
N ALA A 73 -20.87 -7.28 11.55
CA ALA A 73 -21.58 -7.95 10.45
C ALA A 73 -21.83 -6.94 9.32
N GLY A 74 -20.84 -6.77 8.44
CA GLY A 74 -20.98 -5.95 7.25
C GLY A 74 -21.91 -6.59 6.20
N PRO A 75 -22.50 -5.79 5.29
CA PRO A 75 -23.34 -6.31 4.22
C PRO A 75 -22.55 -7.25 3.30
N GLY A 76 -23.23 -8.27 2.76
CA GLY A 76 -22.63 -9.34 1.94
C GLY A 76 -22.07 -8.86 0.59
N ALA A 77 -21.85 -9.75 -0.36
CA ALA A 77 -21.28 -9.37 -1.66
C ALA A 77 -22.21 -8.43 -2.45
N GLY A 78 -21.63 -7.40 -3.06
CA GLY A 78 -22.30 -6.47 -3.97
C GLY A 78 -21.37 -6.03 -5.10
N GLU A 79 -21.87 -5.98 -6.34
CA GLU A 79 -21.04 -5.66 -7.52
C GLU A 79 -20.69 -4.17 -7.63
N LEU A 80 -21.60 -3.32 -7.15
CA LEU A 80 -21.48 -1.87 -7.19
C LEU A 80 -22.05 -1.27 -5.90
N ARG A 81 -21.45 -1.60 -4.76
CA ARG A 81 -21.76 -0.93 -3.50
C ARG A 81 -21.42 0.54 -3.60
N LYS A 82 -22.32 1.39 -3.10
CA LYS A 82 -22.16 2.84 -3.02
C LYS A 82 -21.90 3.21 -1.57
N VAL A 83 -20.91 4.06 -1.34
CA VAL A 83 -20.51 4.60 -0.04
C VAL A 83 -20.51 6.12 -0.10
N SER A 84 -21.37 6.73 0.69
CA SER A 84 -21.55 8.18 0.85
C SER A 84 -20.40 8.78 1.64
N LEU A 85 -19.62 9.70 1.04
CA LEU A 85 -18.58 10.41 1.78
C LEU A 85 -19.17 11.37 2.82
N ALA A 86 -20.32 12.00 2.55
CA ALA A 86 -21.04 12.79 3.54
C ALA A 86 -21.41 11.96 4.78
N GLY A 87 -21.90 10.73 4.56
CA GLY A 87 -22.21 9.77 5.62
C GLY A 87 -20.98 9.32 6.40
N MET A 88 -19.84 9.12 5.72
CA MET A 88 -18.56 8.83 6.37
C MET A 88 -18.08 9.98 7.25
N VAL A 89 -18.12 11.22 6.74
CA VAL A 89 -17.78 12.42 7.51
C VAL A 89 -18.64 12.51 8.77
N ALA A 90 -19.96 12.32 8.63
CA ALA A 90 -20.88 12.34 9.76
C ALA A 90 -20.58 11.24 10.79
N ALA A 91 -20.33 10.01 10.34
CA ALA A 91 -20.01 8.88 11.22
C ALA A 91 -18.70 9.08 11.98
N VAL A 92 -17.65 9.58 11.30
CA VAL A 92 -16.37 9.91 11.93
C VAL A 92 -16.53 11.02 12.96
N ARG A 93 -17.29 12.07 12.63
CA ARG A 93 -17.57 13.18 13.57
C ARG A 93 -18.37 12.72 14.79
N ALA A 94 -19.35 11.84 14.62
CA ALA A 94 -20.13 11.29 15.73
C ALA A 94 -19.24 10.46 16.67
N ALA A 95 -18.44 9.53 16.11
CA ALA A 95 -17.47 8.77 16.89
C ALA A 95 -16.48 9.68 17.63
N ALA A 96 -16.02 10.72 16.96
CA ALA A 96 -15.13 11.73 17.53
C ALA A 96 -15.76 12.52 18.70
N ALA A 97 -17.00 12.96 18.56
CA ALA A 97 -17.70 13.73 19.59
C ALA A 97 -18.00 12.88 20.83
N GLU A 98 -18.27 11.59 20.64
CA GLU A 98 -18.62 10.66 21.71
C GLU A 98 -17.41 9.95 22.34
N GLY A 99 -16.20 10.23 21.84
CA GLY A 99 -14.97 9.58 22.31
C GLY A 99 -14.93 8.08 22.03
N ARG A 100 -15.66 7.61 21.01
CA ARG A 100 -15.73 6.20 20.61
C ARG A 100 -14.81 5.92 19.42
N PRO A 101 -14.33 4.67 19.25
CA PRO A 101 -13.65 4.27 18.01
C PRO A 101 -14.58 4.41 16.80
N VAL A 102 -13.99 4.67 15.63
CA VAL A 102 -14.73 4.64 14.37
C VAL A 102 -15.25 3.21 14.13
N PRO A 103 -16.54 3.01 13.82
CA PRO A 103 -17.09 1.68 13.55
C PRO A 103 -16.33 0.96 12.43
N ALA A 104 -16.15 -0.36 12.54
CA ALA A 104 -15.37 -1.15 11.59
C ALA A 104 -15.88 -1.02 10.14
N GLU A 105 -17.20 -0.97 9.93
CA GLU A 105 -17.78 -0.77 8.60
C GLU A 105 -17.41 0.58 7.97
N VAL A 106 -17.30 1.63 8.78
CA VAL A 106 -16.86 2.97 8.35
C VAL A 106 -15.36 2.96 8.09
N ALA A 107 -14.58 2.33 8.98
CA ALA A 107 -13.13 2.19 8.83
C ALA A 107 -12.75 1.38 7.57
N LEU A 108 -13.60 0.47 7.12
CA LEU A 108 -13.43 -0.38 5.94
C LEU A 108 -14.24 0.09 4.72
N LEU A 109 -14.72 1.34 4.73
CA LEU A 109 -15.46 1.95 3.61
C LEU A 109 -16.55 1.03 3.05
N GLY A 110 -17.42 0.51 3.92
CA GLY A 110 -18.54 -0.37 3.55
C GLY A 110 -18.13 -1.73 2.99
N GLY A 111 -16.87 -2.14 3.18
CA GLY A 111 -16.32 -3.37 2.63
C GLY A 111 -15.98 -3.28 1.14
N LEU A 112 -15.80 -2.06 0.60
CA LEU A 112 -15.33 -1.88 -0.77
C LEU A 112 -13.98 -2.57 -0.99
N GLU A 113 -13.88 -3.39 -2.02
CA GLU A 113 -12.63 -4.02 -2.46
C GLU A 113 -11.78 -3.09 -3.32
N ARG A 114 -12.44 -2.13 -3.99
CA ARG A 114 -11.85 -1.12 -4.88
C ARG A 114 -12.87 -0.06 -5.26
N VAL A 115 -12.40 1.07 -5.75
CA VAL A 115 -13.26 2.07 -6.41
C VAL A 115 -13.27 1.82 -7.90
N THR A 116 -14.44 1.60 -8.47
CA THR A 116 -14.67 1.58 -9.92
C THR A 116 -15.40 2.82 -10.40
N HIS A 117 -16.14 3.49 -9.53
CA HIS A 117 -16.88 4.70 -9.87
C HIS A 117 -16.82 5.75 -8.76
N VAL A 118 -16.84 7.02 -9.17
CA VAL A 118 -17.09 8.17 -8.30
C VAL A 118 -18.29 8.92 -8.85
N PHE A 119 -19.34 9.08 -8.05
CA PHE A 119 -20.53 9.83 -8.42
C PHE A 119 -20.64 11.11 -7.60
N VAL A 120 -21.14 12.18 -8.22
CA VAL A 120 -21.49 13.43 -7.56
C VAL A 120 -23.01 13.53 -7.52
N ASP A 121 -23.54 13.65 -6.31
CA ASP A 121 -24.96 13.86 -5.99
C ASP A 121 -25.12 15.29 -5.48
N VAL A 122 -25.39 16.21 -6.41
CA VAL A 122 -25.53 17.65 -6.14
C VAL A 122 -26.73 17.92 -5.24
N ASP A 123 -27.84 17.19 -5.43
CA ASP A 123 -29.09 17.41 -4.73
C ASP A 123 -28.99 17.04 -3.24
N ARG A 124 -28.17 16.04 -2.90
CA ARG A 124 -27.93 15.60 -1.53
C ARG A 124 -26.57 15.99 -0.97
N HIS A 125 -25.86 16.89 -1.63
CA HIS A 125 -24.55 17.40 -1.23
C HIS A 125 -23.52 16.32 -0.91
N ASP A 126 -23.31 15.39 -1.85
CA ASP A 126 -22.49 14.21 -1.60
C ASP A 126 -21.61 13.79 -2.78
N VAL A 127 -20.51 13.12 -2.42
CA VAL A 127 -19.64 12.40 -3.33
C VAL A 127 -19.68 10.93 -2.90
N ILE A 128 -19.98 10.05 -3.85
CA ILE A 128 -20.18 8.62 -3.61
C ILE A 128 -19.00 7.86 -4.21
N LEU A 129 -18.33 7.05 -3.40
CA LEU A 129 -17.40 6.04 -3.89
C LEU A 129 -18.15 4.74 -4.16
N ALA A 130 -17.92 4.11 -5.30
CA ALA A 130 -18.61 2.88 -5.62
C ALA A 130 -17.73 1.83 -6.31
N GLY A 131 -18.05 0.56 -6.05
CA GLY A 131 -17.33 -0.58 -6.59
C GLY A 131 -17.75 -1.90 -5.97
N PRO A 132 -17.10 -3.01 -6.33
CA PRO A 132 -17.38 -4.30 -5.73
C PRO A 132 -17.01 -4.27 -4.26
N ALA A 133 -17.84 -4.90 -3.44
CA ALA A 133 -17.69 -4.98 -2.01
C ALA A 133 -18.15 -6.34 -1.49
N ASP A 134 -17.66 -6.70 -0.31
CA ASP A 134 -18.12 -7.88 0.40
C ASP A 134 -17.94 -7.69 1.91
N ARG A 135 -18.48 -8.62 2.69
CA ARG A 135 -18.22 -8.67 4.13
C ARG A 135 -16.71 -8.84 4.36
N ALA A 136 -16.21 -8.13 5.36
CA ALA A 136 -14.85 -8.27 5.82
C ALA A 136 -14.65 -9.63 6.51
N VAL A 137 -13.54 -10.29 6.22
CA VAL A 137 -13.02 -11.44 6.96
C VAL A 137 -11.53 -11.26 7.20
N VAL A 138 -11.00 -11.99 8.16
CA VAL A 138 -9.57 -12.01 8.47
C VAL A 138 -8.95 -13.28 7.91
N ASP A 139 -7.97 -13.13 7.02
CA ASP A 139 -7.25 -14.27 6.44
C ASP A 139 -6.29 -14.94 7.45
N ALA A 140 -5.60 -16.01 7.03
CA ALA A 140 -4.67 -16.75 7.88
C ALA A 140 -3.44 -15.93 8.33
N THR A 141 -3.12 -14.85 7.61
CA THR A 141 -2.01 -13.93 7.90
C THR A 141 -2.47 -12.65 8.57
N GLY A 142 -3.74 -12.55 8.93
CA GLY A 142 -4.32 -11.43 9.64
C GLY A 142 -4.78 -10.28 8.75
N ASN A 143 -4.74 -10.36 7.42
CA ASN A 143 -5.22 -9.27 6.56
C ASN A 143 -6.75 -9.21 6.55
N LEU A 144 -7.29 -8.01 6.40
CA LEU A 144 -8.72 -7.78 6.20
C LEU A 144 -9.05 -7.86 4.71
N VAL A 145 -9.77 -8.91 4.34
CA VAL A 145 -10.10 -9.23 2.95
C VAL A 145 -11.60 -9.45 2.77
N ALA A 146 -12.08 -9.29 1.54
CA ALA A 146 -13.43 -9.68 1.14
C ALA A 146 -13.62 -11.20 1.24
N ALA A 147 -14.76 -11.63 1.78
CA ALA A 147 -15.02 -13.04 2.05
C ALA A 147 -15.05 -13.93 0.81
N GLY A 148 -15.62 -13.44 -0.29
CA GLY A 148 -15.75 -14.18 -1.54
C GLY A 148 -14.47 -14.13 -2.39
N SER A 149 -13.96 -12.93 -2.65
CA SER A 149 -12.84 -12.73 -3.58
C SER A 149 -11.45 -12.92 -2.95
N GLY A 150 -11.34 -12.80 -1.62
CA GLY A 150 -10.07 -12.78 -0.90
C GLY A 150 -9.23 -11.52 -1.15
N ARG A 151 -9.78 -10.50 -1.82
CA ARG A 151 -9.07 -9.24 -2.08
C ARG A 151 -9.06 -8.36 -0.82
N PRO A 152 -7.97 -7.61 -0.58
CA PRO A 152 -7.94 -6.65 0.53
C PRO A 152 -8.98 -5.56 0.36
N LEU A 153 -9.57 -5.14 1.47
CA LEU A 153 -10.56 -4.08 1.51
C LEU A 153 -9.91 -2.68 1.55
N LEU A 154 -10.63 -1.68 1.06
CA LEU A 154 -10.25 -0.28 1.22
C LEU A 154 -10.32 0.14 2.69
N GLN A 155 -9.41 1.02 3.10
CA GLN A 155 -9.40 1.55 4.46
C GLN A 155 -9.57 3.06 4.45
N LEU A 156 -10.40 3.57 5.36
CA LEU A 156 -10.65 5.00 5.53
C LEU A 156 -9.37 5.75 5.90
N GLU A 157 -8.46 5.11 6.63
CA GLU A 157 -7.14 5.70 6.91
C GLU A 157 -6.38 6.06 5.63
N ASP A 158 -6.30 5.12 4.67
CA ASP A 158 -5.57 5.32 3.41
C ASP A 158 -6.25 6.41 2.55
N LEU A 159 -7.58 6.50 2.57
CA LEU A 159 -8.34 7.59 1.93
C LEU A 159 -8.02 8.95 2.58
N ILE A 160 -7.99 9.04 3.91
CA ILE A 160 -7.69 10.29 4.61
C ILE A 160 -6.23 10.72 4.35
N VAL A 161 -5.28 9.78 4.37
CA VAL A 161 -3.88 10.05 4.02
C VAL A 161 -3.79 10.60 2.60
N ALA A 162 -4.46 9.95 1.64
CA ALA A 162 -4.50 10.42 0.26
C ALA A 162 -5.07 11.85 0.16
N LEU A 163 -6.25 12.11 0.74
CA LEU A 163 -6.89 13.43 0.72
C LEU A 163 -6.02 14.54 1.33
N ARG A 164 -5.28 14.24 2.41
CA ARG A 164 -4.42 15.20 3.10
C ARG A 164 -3.11 15.51 2.38
N THR A 165 -2.62 14.58 1.56
CA THR A 165 -1.27 14.67 0.97
C THR A 165 -1.27 14.90 -0.52
N ILE A 166 -2.42 14.80 -1.19
CA ILE A 166 -2.49 14.79 -2.64
C ILE A 166 -1.92 16.05 -3.30
N ASP A 167 -2.09 17.22 -2.68
CA ASP A 167 -1.52 18.47 -3.21
C ASP A 167 0.02 18.45 -3.19
N GLN A 168 0.62 17.87 -2.15
CA GLN A 168 2.08 17.72 -2.05
C GLN A 168 2.59 16.70 -3.08
N ALA A 169 1.82 15.64 -3.34
CA ALA A 169 2.14 14.64 -4.36
C ALA A 169 2.10 15.18 -5.80
N ARG A 170 1.56 16.39 -6.05
CA ARG A 170 1.53 17.00 -7.39
C ARG A 170 2.91 17.18 -8.00
N ALA A 171 3.93 17.46 -7.19
CA ALA A 171 5.28 17.77 -7.69
C ALA A 171 6.06 16.53 -8.17
N ALA A 172 6.02 15.44 -7.38
CA ALA A 172 6.90 14.27 -7.60
C ALA A 172 6.16 12.93 -7.62
N GLY A 173 4.83 12.94 -7.51
CA GLY A 173 4.03 11.74 -7.32
C GLY A 173 4.16 11.15 -5.93
N ILE A 174 3.69 9.92 -5.79
CA ILE A 174 3.85 9.09 -4.58
C ILE A 174 4.83 7.97 -4.92
N GLN A 175 5.81 7.76 -4.06
CA GLN A 175 6.85 6.78 -4.30
C GLN A 175 7.48 6.23 -3.02
N CYS A 176 7.99 5.01 -3.12
CA CYS A 176 9.00 4.49 -2.21
C CYS A 176 10.20 3.94 -2.97
N SER A 177 11.35 3.89 -2.32
CA SER A 177 12.50 3.14 -2.80
C SER A 177 13.21 2.44 -1.66
N ILE A 178 13.80 1.28 -1.95
CA ILE A 178 14.73 0.57 -1.08
C ILE A 178 16.01 0.39 -1.89
N ASP A 179 17.06 1.15 -1.55
CA ASP A 179 18.30 1.22 -2.33
C ASP A 179 19.53 1.10 -1.44
N PRO A 180 20.62 0.45 -1.90
CA PRO A 180 21.92 0.56 -1.26
C PRO A 180 22.35 2.01 -1.05
N SER A 181 23.08 2.28 0.03
CA SER A 181 23.70 3.59 0.23
C SER A 181 24.86 3.80 -0.76
N ARG A 182 25.22 5.06 -1.05
CA ARG A 182 26.38 5.36 -1.90
C ARG A 182 27.68 4.78 -1.33
N GLU A 183 27.83 4.84 -0.01
CA GLU A 183 28.96 4.26 0.71
C GLU A 183 28.97 2.73 0.60
N GLY A 184 27.82 2.09 0.81
CA GLY A 184 27.64 0.64 0.64
C GLY A 184 28.03 0.16 -0.76
N MET A 185 27.62 0.90 -1.78
CA MET A 185 28.02 0.62 -3.17
C MET A 185 29.53 0.75 -3.38
N ALA A 186 30.15 1.82 -2.86
CA ALA A 186 31.59 2.00 -2.97
C ALA A 186 32.39 0.90 -2.23
N ASN A 187 31.90 0.47 -1.07
CA ASN A 187 32.48 -0.61 -0.28
C ASN A 187 32.35 -1.96 -1.00
N TYR A 188 31.19 -2.24 -1.58
CA TYR A 188 30.95 -3.42 -2.41
C TYR A 188 31.87 -3.46 -3.64
N GLU A 189 32.01 -2.35 -4.38
CA GLU A 189 32.93 -2.27 -5.51
C GLU A 189 34.39 -2.51 -5.10
N ARG A 190 34.82 -1.95 -3.97
CA ARG A 190 36.17 -2.17 -3.43
C ARG A 190 36.38 -3.63 -3.05
N PHE A 191 35.40 -4.25 -2.40
CA PHE A 191 35.42 -5.66 -2.03
C PHE A 191 35.54 -6.56 -3.27
N MET A 192 34.72 -6.32 -4.30
CA MET A 192 34.74 -7.11 -5.54
C MET A 192 36.05 -6.92 -6.33
N LYS A 193 36.59 -5.70 -6.40
CA LYS A 193 37.89 -5.43 -7.07
C LYS A 193 39.08 -6.08 -6.35
N GLY A 194 39.02 -6.19 -5.03
CA GLY A 194 40.07 -6.82 -4.21
C GLY A 194 40.08 -8.34 -4.25
N MET A 195 39.02 -8.97 -4.76
CA MET A 195 38.83 -10.42 -4.75
C MET A 195 39.61 -11.08 -5.90
N LYS A 196 40.78 -11.67 -5.59
CA LYS A 196 41.64 -12.36 -6.57
C LYS A 196 41.12 -13.76 -6.94
N SER A 197 40.46 -14.44 -6.02
CA SER A 197 39.81 -15.74 -6.22
C SER A 197 38.52 -15.81 -5.40
N MET A 198 37.53 -16.55 -5.90
CA MET A 198 36.28 -16.76 -5.18
C MET A 198 36.53 -17.67 -3.97
N PRO A 199 36.12 -17.29 -2.75
CA PRO A 199 36.16 -18.16 -1.58
C PRO A 199 35.43 -19.50 -1.86
N ALA A 200 35.99 -20.59 -1.33
CA ALA A 200 35.34 -21.91 -1.40
C ALA A 200 34.06 -21.96 -0.54
N ASP A 201 34.05 -21.24 0.58
CA ASP A 201 32.88 -21.09 1.45
C ASP A 201 31.94 -20.00 0.90
N ARG A 202 30.78 -20.46 0.43
CA ARG A 202 29.74 -19.61 -0.16
C ARG A 202 29.02 -18.77 0.86
N GLU A 203 28.79 -19.28 2.07
CA GLU A 203 28.09 -18.52 3.10
C GLU A 203 28.95 -17.38 3.61
N GLN A 204 30.24 -17.64 3.82
CA GLN A 204 31.18 -16.60 4.22
C GLN A 204 31.28 -15.51 3.15
N LEU A 205 31.27 -15.88 1.88
CA LEU A 205 31.25 -14.92 0.77
C LEU A 205 29.97 -14.09 0.76
N PHE A 206 28.79 -14.69 0.93
CA PHE A 206 27.53 -13.95 0.98
C PHE A 206 27.49 -12.96 2.13
N ARG A 207 27.88 -13.38 3.34
CA ARG A 207 27.97 -12.47 4.49
C ARG A 207 28.96 -11.33 4.23
N ALA A 208 30.08 -11.60 3.58
CA ALA A 208 31.05 -10.55 3.22
C ALA A 208 30.48 -9.56 2.20
N MET A 209 29.72 -10.03 1.20
CA MET A 209 29.03 -9.18 0.23
C MET A 209 27.92 -8.35 0.90
N GLU A 210 27.10 -8.96 1.75
CA GLU A 210 26.05 -8.28 2.54
C GLU A 210 26.65 -7.21 3.45
N ASN A 211 27.74 -7.51 4.15
CA ASN A 211 28.44 -6.55 5.01
C ASN A 211 29.07 -5.41 4.21
N ALA A 212 29.58 -5.68 3.00
CA ALA A 212 30.15 -4.66 2.14
C ALA A 212 29.07 -3.67 1.64
N VAL A 213 27.88 -4.16 1.26
CA VAL A 213 26.75 -3.30 0.87
C VAL A 213 26.12 -2.61 2.08
N GLY A 214 26.02 -3.31 3.20
CA GLY A 214 25.32 -2.85 4.40
C GLY A 214 23.78 -2.82 4.23
N PRO A 215 23.07 -2.26 5.22
CA PRO A 215 21.63 -2.05 5.13
C PRO A 215 21.26 -1.09 3.99
N GLN A 216 20.21 -1.42 3.24
CA GLN A 216 19.63 -0.54 2.23
C GLN A 216 18.78 0.52 2.89
N LEU A 217 18.78 1.72 2.31
CA LEU A 217 18.03 2.86 2.77
C LEU A 217 16.63 2.84 2.16
N VAL A 218 15.62 3.00 3.02
CA VAL A 218 14.24 3.20 2.59
C VAL A 218 13.97 4.69 2.47
N ARG A 219 13.34 5.10 1.37
CA ARG A 219 12.84 6.46 1.18
C ARG A 219 11.37 6.38 0.79
N VAL A 220 10.55 7.25 1.37
CA VAL A 220 9.14 7.42 1.02
C VAL A 220 8.91 8.91 0.73
N ALA A 221 8.14 9.20 -0.33
CA ALA A 221 7.78 10.56 -0.70
C ALA A 221 6.34 10.60 -1.22
N GLY A 222 5.70 11.77 -1.07
CA GLY A 222 4.31 12.02 -1.46
C GLY A 222 3.26 11.64 -0.40
N VAL A 223 3.64 10.87 0.62
CA VAL A 223 2.81 10.52 1.79
C VAL A 223 3.66 10.53 3.07
N PRO A 224 3.06 10.63 4.28
CA PRO A 224 3.79 10.60 5.54
C PRO A 224 4.44 9.23 5.76
N GLY A 225 5.72 9.20 6.12
CA GLY A 225 6.48 7.94 6.28
C GLY A 225 6.01 7.07 7.45
N ASP A 226 5.27 7.66 8.39
CA ASP A 226 4.67 7.05 9.58
C ASP A 226 3.20 6.66 9.37
N SER A 227 2.71 6.62 8.12
CA SER A 227 1.35 6.20 7.77
C SER A 227 1.27 4.72 7.39
N ARG A 228 0.08 4.12 7.50
CA ARG A 228 -0.19 2.79 6.90
C ARG A 228 0.11 2.79 5.40
N PHE A 229 -0.27 3.85 4.69
CA PHE A 229 -0.03 4.00 3.25
C PHE A 229 1.46 3.80 2.91
N ALA A 230 2.36 4.50 3.60
CA ALA A 230 3.81 4.36 3.41
C ALA A 230 4.29 2.92 3.66
N ARG A 231 3.75 2.25 4.68
CA ARG A 231 4.09 0.85 4.97
C ARG A 231 3.63 -0.10 3.86
N VAL A 232 2.45 0.11 3.27
CA VAL A 232 1.98 -0.70 2.13
C VAL A 232 2.93 -0.55 0.94
N LEU A 233 3.37 0.67 0.61
CA LEU A 233 4.33 0.91 -0.47
C LEU A 233 5.63 0.13 -0.24
N VAL A 234 6.21 0.27 0.95
CA VAL A 234 7.47 -0.41 1.31
C VAL A 234 7.30 -1.92 1.38
N ALA A 235 6.19 -2.41 1.93
CA ALA A 235 5.90 -3.84 2.03
C ALA A 235 5.76 -4.49 0.65
N ALA A 236 5.10 -3.83 -0.30
CA ALA A 236 4.93 -4.33 -1.66
C ALA A 236 6.28 -4.41 -2.41
N ASP A 237 7.11 -3.37 -2.34
CA ASP A 237 8.45 -3.39 -2.94
C ASP A 237 9.36 -4.46 -2.29
N TYR A 238 9.38 -4.50 -0.96
CA TYR A 238 10.13 -5.50 -0.20
C TYR A 238 9.70 -6.93 -0.57
N ARG A 239 8.39 -7.18 -0.68
CA ARG A 239 7.84 -8.49 -1.07
C ARG A 239 8.19 -8.85 -2.51
N MET A 240 8.04 -7.92 -3.45
CA MET A 240 8.41 -8.12 -4.86
C MET A 240 9.88 -8.54 -4.98
N LYS A 241 10.79 -7.84 -4.30
CA LYS A 241 12.22 -8.15 -4.32
C LYS A 241 12.51 -9.54 -3.79
N ARG A 242 11.86 -9.93 -2.69
CA ARG A 242 12.03 -11.28 -2.12
C ARG A 242 11.53 -12.38 -3.05
N ILE A 243 10.42 -12.15 -3.76
CA ILE A 243 9.93 -13.06 -4.80
C ILE A 243 10.93 -13.15 -5.95
N GLY A 244 11.39 -12.00 -6.47
CA GLY A 244 12.36 -11.97 -7.57
C GLY A 244 13.66 -12.68 -7.24
N MET A 245 14.16 -12.52 -6.01
CA MET A 245 15.39 -13.16 -5.54
C MET A 245 15.21 -14.60 -5.07
N GLY A 246 14.00 -15.17 -5.17
CA GLY A 246 13.71 -16.53 -4.72
C GLY A 246 13.86 -16.74 -3.21
N LEU A 247 13.83 -15.66 -2.42
CA LEU A 247 13.77 -15.70 -0.96
C LEU A 247 12.39 -16.10 -0.47
N GLU A 248 11.37 -15.85 -1.28
CA GLU A 248 10.00 -16.26 -1.04
C GLU A 248 9.34 -16.74 -2.33
N PRO A 249 8.46 -17.75 -2.26
CA PRO A 249 7.67 -18.15 -3.41
C PRO A 249 6.58 -17.11 -3.69
N SER A 250 6.31 -16.85 -4.98
CA SER A 250 5.12 -16.09 -5.41
C SER A 250 3.81 -16.83 -5.12
N GLY A 251 3.86 -18.17 -5.02
CA GLY A 251 2.69 -19.03 -4.98
C GLY A 251 2.03 -19.24 -6.35
N ILE A 252 2.70 -18.85 -7.44
CA ILE A 252 2.21 -18.90 -8.82
C ILE A 252 3.29 -19.55 -9.70
N PRO A 253 3.02 -20.70 -10.34
CA PRO A 253 3.98 -21.38 -11.21
C PRO A 253 4.50 -20.52 -12.36
N GLU A 254 3.64 -19.67 -12.93
CA GLU A 254 3.97 -18.76 -14.05
C GLU A 254 4.79 -17.54 -13.62
N LEU A 255 5.00 -17.34 -12.32
CA LEU A 255 5.85 -16.29 -11.76
C LEU A 255 6.92 -16.91 -10.83
N PRO A 256 7.92 -17.62 -11.40
CA PRO A 256 9.05 -18.11 -10.61
C PRO A 256 10.00 -16.94 -10.26
N SER A 257 11.07 -17.23 -9.52
CA SER A 257 12.10 -16.22 -9.23
C SER A 257 12.82 -15.75 -10.49
N TYR A 258 13.25 -14.49 -10.54
CA TYR A 258 14.13 -13.98 -11.60
C TYR A 258 15.38 -14.86 -11.73
N LEU A 259 15.98 -15.25 -10.61
CA LEU A 259 17.20 -16.09 -10.60
C LEU A 259 17.00 -17.45 -11.28
N SER A 260 15.79 -18.02 -11.24
CA SER A 260 15.46 -19.25 -11.95
C SER A 260 15.25 -19.07 -13.45
N MET A 261 14.91 -17.85 -13.90
CA MET A 261 14.78 -17.52 -15.32
C MET A 261 16.13 -17.26 -16.01
N VAL A 262 17.20 -16.99 -15.24
CA VAL A 262 18.55 -16.82 -15.79
C VAL A 262 19.08 -18.17 -16.33
N PRO A 263 19.42 -18.27 -17.64
CA PRO A 263 19.88 -19.51 -18.25
C PRO A 263 21.23 -19.97 -17.66
N ALA A 264 21.54 -21.25 -17.80
CA ALA A 264 22.84 -21.77 -17.39
C ALA A 264 23.98 -21.08 -18.18
N GLY A 265 24.95 -20.51 -17.48
CA GLY A 265 26.03 -19.72 -18.08
C GLY A 265 25.64 -18.30 -18.52
N GLY A 266 24.36 -17.90 -18.36
CA GLY A 266 23.92 -16.53 -18.56
C GLY A 266 24.49 -15.58 -17.51
N GLN A 267 24.57 -14.29 -17.85
CA GLN A 267 24.92 -13.24 -16.91
C GLN A 267 23.66 -12.68 -16.27
N ALA A 268 23.75 -12.36 -14.97
CA ALA A 268 22.76 -11.62 -14.22
C ALA A 268 23.43 -10.36 -13.67
N ALA A 269 22.69 -9.26 -13.60
CA ALA A 269 23.18 -8.09 -12.87
C ALA A 269 23.49 -8.47 -11.42
N ALA A 270 24.57 -7.94 -10.85
CA ALA A 270 24.89 -8.21 -9.45
C ALA A 270 23.83 -7.63 -8.49
N LEU A 271 23.18 -6.53 -8.92
CA LEU A 271 22.13 -5.82 -8.19
C LEU A 271 20.97 -5.46 -9.16
N PRO A 272 20.14 -6.43 -9.58
CA PRO A 272 19.05 -6.19 -10.54
C PRO A 272 17.98 -5.23 -10.01
N ARG A 273 17.71 -4.11 -10.68
CA ARG A 273 16.73 -3.14 -10.19
C ARG A 273 15.33 -3.44 -10.73
N PHE A 274 14.35 -3.59 -9.84
CA PHE A 274 12.94 -3.80 -10.19
C PHE A 274 12.04 -2.77 -9.49
N TRP A 275 11.07 -2.18 -10.18
CA TRP A 275 10.07 -1.33 -9.53
C TRP A 275 8.66 -1.60 -10.05
N LEU A 276 7.67 -1.19 -9.28
CA LEU A 276 6.27 -1.21 -9.65
C LEU A 276 5.80 0.19 -10.04
N GLU A 277 5.19 0.31 -11.21
CA GLU A 277 4.59 1.54 -11.70
C GLU A 277 3.12 1.32 -12.04
N ALA A 278 2.26 2.18 -11.50
CA ALA A 278 0.83 2.11 -11.79
C ALA A 278 0.54 2.60 -13.22
N ASP A 279 -0.44 2.01 -13.88
CA ASP A 279 -0.92 2.42 -15.19
C ASP A 279 -2.44 2.32 -15.26
N TYR A 280 -3.07 3.33 -15.86
CA TYR A 280 -4.52 3.48 -15.94
C TYR A 280 -4.92 3.84 -17.37
N GLU A 281 -6.04 3.30 -17.82
CA GLU A 281 -6.73 3.84 -18.99
C GLU A 281 -7.33 5.22 -18.65
N PRO A 282 -7.60 6.08 -19.65
CA PRO A 282 -8.28 7.34 -19.42
C PRO A 282 -9.57 7.15 -18.62
N LEU A 283 -9.77 7.96 -17.57
CA LEU A 283 -10.97 7.89 -16.75
C LEU A 283 -12.19 8.20 -17.63
N ALA A 284 -13.17 7.29 -17.65
CA ALA A 284 -14.41 7.52 -18.36
C ALA A 284 -15.28 8.49 -17.54
N ARG A 285 -15.92 9.44 -18.19
CA ARG A 285 -16.79 10.43 -17.53
C ARG A 285 -18.03 10.78 -18.32
N ASP A 286 -19.07 11.26 -17.65
CA ASP A 286 -20.17 11.92 -18.34
C ASP A 286 -19.79 13.34 -18.79
N ALA A 287 -20.63 13.95 -19.63
CA ALA A 287 -20.42 15.29 -20.16
C ALA A 287 -20.36 16.33 -19.04
N ASP A 288 -21.21 16.14 -18.02
CA ASP A 288 -21.32 17.02 -16.87
C ASP A 288 -20.20 16.78 -15.84
N GLU A 289 -19.31 15.80 -16.00
CA GLU A 289 -18.27 15.47 -15.01
C GLU A 289 -18.82 15.08 -13.62
N LEU A 290 -20.03 14.56 -13.55
CA LEU A 290 -20.69 14.12 -12.30
C LEU A 290 -20.62 12.60 -12.12
N CYS A 291 -20.28 11.86 -13.17
CA CYS A 291 -19.97 10.44 -13.11
C CYS A 291 -18.56 10.21 -13.62
N TRP A 292 -17.76 9.49 -12.83
CA TRP A 292 -16.42 9.06 -13.22
C TRP A 292 -16.30 7.56 -13.04
N ARG A 293 -15.73 6.87 -14.03
CA ARG A 293 -15.47 5.44 -14.02
C ARG A 293 -13.98 5.19 -14.20
N ILE A 294 -13.42 4.42 -13.28
CA ILE A 294 -12.03 3.99 -13.24
C ILE A 294 -11.94 2.62 -13.93
N GLY A 295 -11.22 2.57 -15.05
CA GLY A 295 -11.01 1.37 -15.88
C GLY A 295 -9.53 1.10 -16.14
N GLY A 296 -9.22 -0.09 -16.66
CA GLY A 296 -7.87 -0.44 -17.14
C GLY A 296 -6.74 -0.39 -16.13
N ARG A 297 -7.04 -0.31 -14.83
CA ARG A 297 -6.04 -0.23 -13.76
C ARG A 297 -5.12 -1.45 -13.77
N ARG A 298 -3.81 -1.22 -13.72
CA ARG A 298 -2.80 -2.27 -13.63
C ARG A 298 -1.55 -1.76 -12.95
N MET A 299 -0.77 -2.70 -12.43
CA MET A 299 0.57 -2.44 -11.92
C MET A 299 1.57 -3.11 -12.85
N LYS A 300 2.47 -2.32 -13.42
CA LYS A 300 3.56 -2.80 -14.27
C LYS A 300 4.80 -2.99 -13.43
N CYS A 301 5.41 -4.16 -13.53
CA CYS A 301 6.77 -4.36 -13.04
C CYS A 301 7.73 -3.96 -14.15
N LEU A 302 8.76 -3.20 -13.79
CA LEU A 302 9.77 -2.67 -14.70
C LEU A 302 11.17 -2.94 -14.14
N SER A 303 12.13 -3.07 -15.04
CA SER A 303 13.54 -3.33 -14.78
C SER A 303 14.42 -2.20 -15.29
N GLU A 304 15.69 -2.13 -14.86
CA GLU A 304 16.64 -1.10 -15.33
C GLU A 304 16.76 -1.04 -16.87
N SER A 305 16.58 -2.17 -17.56
CA SER A 305 16.58 -2.24 -19.03
C SER A 305 15.39 -1.51 -19.67
N ASP A 306 14.26 -1.44 -18.96
CA ASP A 306 13.04 -0.78 -19.44
C ASP A 306 13.15 0.75 -19.44
N LEU A 307 14.19 1.33 -18.81
CA LEU A 307 14.51 2.76 -18.89
C LEU A 307 14.88 3.21 -20.32
N LEU A 308 15.17 2.27 -21.22
CA LEU A 308 15.52 2.53 -22.63
C LEU A 308 14.31 2.76 -23.56
N GLY A 309 13.07 2.61 -23.07
CA GLY A 309 11.84 2.71 -23.86
C GLY A 309 11.21 4.12 -23.92
N LYS A 310 10.78 4.52 -25.12
CA LYS A 310 10.21 5.82 -25.53
C LYS A 310 9.05 6.33 -24.64
N ASP A 311 9.33 7.25 -23.71
CA ASP A 311 8.71 8.58 -23.60
C ASP A 311 8.95 9.25 -22.23
N ALA A 312 9.44 10.49 -22.29
CA ALA A 312 9.51 11.52 -21.24
C ALA A 312 10.10 11.14 -19.86
N VAL A 313 11.42 11.00 -19.81
CA VAL A 313 12.42 11.87 -19.14
C VAL A 313 13.76 11.19 -19.47
N LYS A 314 14.83 11.94 -19.80
CA LYS A 314 16.16 11.38 -20.08
C LYS A 314 16.57 10.36 -18.99
N ARG A 315 16.52 9.05 -19.28
CA ARG A 315 16.67 8.00 -18.28
C ARG A 315 17.53 6.85 -18.83
N GLY A 316 18.82 6.84 -18.46
CA GLY A 316 19.74 5.69 -18.30
C GLY A 316 19.95 4.67 -19.43
N GLY A 317 21.18 4.62 -19.95
CA GLY A 317 21.70 3.59 -20.88
C GLY A 317 22.07 2.25 -20.21
N GLY A 318 21.08 1.54 -19.65
CA GLY A 318 21.27 0.21 -19.06
C GLY A 318 21.66 -0.87 -20.08
N VAL A 319 22.29 -1.96 -19.63
CA VAL A 319 22.53 -3.14 -20.49
C VAL A 319 21.25 -3.98 -20.50
N ALA A 320 20.80 -4.42 -21.68
CA ALA A 320 19.61 -5.27 -21.79
C ALA A 320 19.78 -6.58 -20.99
N ASP A 321 18.82 -6.87 -20.11
CA ASP A 321 18.70 -8.13 -19.37
C ASP A 321 17.38 -8.82 -19.76
N PRO A 322 17.40 -9.75 -20.73
CA PRO A 322 16.20 -10.45 -21.18
C PRO A 322 15.53 -11.30 -20.11
N ALA A 323 16.25 -11.72 -19.06
CA ALA A 323 15.66 -12.46 -17.95
C ALA A 323 14.89 -11.51 -17.02
N ALA A 324 15.41 -10.30 -16.80
CA ALA A 324 14.74 -9.25 -16.05
C ALA A 324 13.44 -8.81 -16.76
N GLU A 325 13.52 -8.52 -18.06
CA GLU A 325 12.36 -8.15 -18.88
C GLU A 325 11.26 -9.23 -18.84
N LYS A 326 11.64 -10.51 -19.01
CA LYS A 326 10.70 -11.64 -18.93
C LYS A 326 10.07 -11.76 -17.54
N TRP A 327 10.86 -11.57 -16.49
CA TRP A 327 10.36 -11.65 -15.13
C TRP A 327 9.38 -10.51 -14.80
N CYS A 328 9.71 -9.28 -15.21
CA CYS A 328 8.85 -8.11 -15.11
C CYS A 328 7.53 -8.28 -15.89
N ALA A 329 7.60 -8.81 -17.12
CA ALA A 329 6.43 -9.14 -17.92
C ALA A 329 5.55 -10.22 -17.24
N ALA A 330 6.17 -11.27 -16.69
CA ALA A 330 5.46 -12.32 -15.97
C ALA A 330 4.78 -11.81 -14.70
N MET A 331 5.44 -10.93 -13.94
CA MET A 331 4.87 -10.30 -12.75
C MET A 331 3.69 -9.40 -13.11
N THR A 332 3.82 -8.59 -14.16
CA THR A 332 2.75 -7.73 -14.67
C THR A 332 1.54 -8.56 -15.11
N ALA A 333 1.76 -9.61 -15.91
CA ALA A 333 0.70 -10.45 -16.45
C ALA A 333 -0.04 -11.27 -15.38
N ASN A 334 0.64 -11.63 -14.28
CA ASN A 334 0.06 -12.42 -13.20
C ASN A 334 -0.26 -11.60 -11.94
N TYR A 335 -0.25 -10.27 -12.03
CA TYR A 335 -0.43 -9.40 -10.85
C TYR A 335 -1.75 -9.68 -10.13
N ASP A 336 -2.86 -9.84 -10.85
CA ASP A 336 -4.16 -10.14 -10.21
C ASP A 336 -4.19 -11.50 -9.52
N LYS A 337 -3.54 -12.53 -10.08
CA LYS A 337 -3.38 -13.81 -9.38
C LYS A 337 -2.51 -13.64 -8.13
N LEU A 338 -1.50 -12.78 -8.20
CA LEU A 338 -0.57 -12.51 -7.09
C LEU A 338 -1.27 -11.82 -5.93
N VAL A 339 -2.25 -10.94 -6.19
CA VAL A 339 -3.08 -10.34 -5.14
C VAL A 339 -3.77 -11.41 -4.27
N THR A 340 -4.26 -12.50 -4.86
CA THR A 340 -4.89 -13.59 -4.10
C THR A 340 -3.90 -14.38 -3.25
N LYS A 341 -2.63 -14.45 -3.64
CA LYS A 341 -1.58 -15.16 -2.89
C LYS A 341 -0.87 -14.28 -1.87
N GLN A 342 -0.78 -12.98 -2.16
CA GLN A 342 -0.02 -11.99 -1.41
C GLN A 342 -0.85 -10.68 -1.38
N PRO A 343 -1.78 -10.54 -0.41
CA PRO A 343 -2.75 -9.43 -0.37
C PRO A 343 -2.14 -8.03 -0.41
N VAL A 344 -0.88 -7.86 0.01
CA VAL A 344 -0.15 -6.58 -0.04
C VAL A 344 -0.14 -5.93 -1.43
N PHE A 345 -0.11 -6.73 -2.51
CA PHE A 345 -0.18 -6.20 -3.88
C PHE A 345 -1.56 -5.64 -4.23
N GLY A 346 -2.62 -6.16 -3.61
CA GLY A 346 -3.96 -5.59 -3.70
C GLY A 346 -4.09 -4.34 -2.85
N GLU A 347 -3.50 -4.32 -1.64
CA GLU A 347 -3.46 -3.13 -0.80
C GLU A 347 -2.73 -1.99 -1.51
N LEU A 348 -1.65 -2.31 -2.25
CA LEU A 348 -0.94 -1.33 -3.07
C LEU A 348 -1.86 -0.71 -4.13
N LEU A 349 -2.61 -1.51 -4.89
CA LEU A 349 -3.57 -0.97 -5.86
C LEU A 349 -4.67 -0.14 -5.20
N ASN A 350 -5.13 -0.55 -4.01
CA ASN A 350 -6.09 0.21 -3.23
C ASN A 350 -5.52 1.59 -2.84
N CYS A 351 -4.26 1.66 -2.42
CA CYS A 351 -3.57 2.92 -2.15
C CYS A 351 -3.49 3.82 -3.39
N VAL A 352 -3.19 3.24 -4.56
CA VAL A 352 -3.19 3.99 -5.84
C VAL A 352 -4.59 4.51 -6.16
N ASP A 353 -5.62 3.66 -6.08
CA ASP A 353 -7.02 4.05 -6.31
C ASP A 353 -7.43 5.21 -5.39
N MET A 354 -7.09 5.15 -4.10
CA MET A 354 -7.37 6.23 -3.13
C MET A 354 -6.68 7.53 -3.50
N ALA A 355 -5.43 7.47 -3.96
CA ALA A 355 -4.71 8.64 -4.41
C ALA A 355 -5.30 9.23 -5.70
N VAL A 356 -5.73 8.39 -6.65
CA VAL A 356 -6.42 8.83 -7.87
C VAL A 356 -7.76 9.48 -7.53
N VAL A 357 -8.53 8.88 -6.63
CA VAL A 357 -9.79 9.46 -6.14
C VAL A 357 -9.56 10.80 -5.46
N ALA A 358 -8.55 10.92 -4.59
CA ALA A 358 -8.18 12.19 -3.96
C ALA A 358 -7.78 13.25 -5.00
N ALA A 359 -6.98 12.87 -6.01
CA ALA A 359 -6.56 13.78 -7.08
C ALA A 359 -7.74 14.20 -7.95
N LEU A 360 -8.69 13.29 -8.18
CA LEU A 360 -9.91 13.56 -8.92
C LEU A 360 -10.82 14.53 -8.17
N ILE A 361 -11.08 14.27 -6.87
CA ILE A 361 -11.87 15.16 -6.01
C ILE A 361 -11.28 16.56 -6.01
N ARG A 362 -9.96 16.70 -5.78
CA ARG A 362 -9.29 18.00 -5.76
C ARG A 362 -9.18 18.66 -7.13
N GLY A 363 -8.80 17.91 -8.15
CA GLY A 363 -8.55 18.44 -9.48
C GLY A 363 -9.80 18.84 -10.24
N ARG A 364 -10.93 18.18 -9.95
CA ARG A 364 -12.25 18.46 -10.56
C ARG A 364 -13.22 19.12 -9.59
N GLN A 365 -12.75 19.47 -8.39
CA GLN A 365 -13.53 20.13 -7.34
C GLN A 365 -14.84 19.40 -7.05
N LEU A 366 -14.81 18.06 -6.99
CA LEU A 366 -16.04 17.26 -6.88
C LEU A 366 -16.78 17.52 -5.57
N ASP A 367 -16.04 17.78 -4.50
CA ASP A 367 -16.54 18.22 -3.20
C ASP A 367 -17.26 19.56 -3.30
N ASP A 368 -16.64 20.59 -3.90
CA ASP A 368 -17.28 21.90 -4.09
C ASP A 368 -18.52 21.83 -4.98
N ARG A 369 -18.46 21.01 -6.04
CA ARG A 369 -19.58 20.82 -6.98
C ARG A 369 -20.76 20.08 -6.36
N ALA A 370 -20.51 19.18 -5.42
CA ALA A 370 -21.54 18.63 -4.55
C ALA A 370 -22.00 19.64 -3.49
N GLY A 371 -21.14 20.54 -3.03
CA GLY A 371 -21.35 21.29 -1.79
C GLY A 371 -21.08 20.45 -0.54
N LEU A 372 -20.18 19.46 -0.65
CA LEU A 372 -19.76 18.58 0.43
C LEU A 372 -18.55 19.16 1.18
N ASP A 373 -18.67 19.39 2.49
CA ASP A 373 -17.54 19.78 3.34
C ASP A 373 -16.71 18.55 3.77
N LEU A 374 -15.55 18.39 3.14
CA LEU A 374 -14.54 17.39 3.53
C LEU A 374 -13.56 17.89 4.61
N GLY A 375 -13.67 19.15 5.04
CA GLY A 375 -12.83 19.80 6.06
C GLY A 375 -12.56 18.93 7.29
N PRO A 376 -13.55 18.24 7.88
CA PRO A 376 -13.32 17.37 9.03
C PRO A 376 -12.33 16.22 8.78
N LEU A 377 -12.29 15.64 7.58
CA LEU A 377 -11.32 14.59 7.24
C LEU A 377 -9.92 15.17 6.99
N LEU A 378 -9.85 16.41 6.52
CA LEU A 378 -8.59 17.10 6.21
C LEU A 378 -7.89 17.63 7.46
N ASP A 379 -8.64 17.94 8.53
CA ASP A 379 -8.09 18.39 9.79
C ASP A 379 -7.52 17.22 10.62
N ALA A 380 -6.19 17.17 10.73
CA ALA A 380 -5.48 16.18 11.54
C ALA A 380 -5.82 16.21 13.03
N LYS A 381 -6.28 17.35 13.55
CA LYS A 381 -6.73 17.47 14.95
C LYS A 381 -8.14 16.92 15.13
N ALA A 382 -9.04 17.14 14.17
CA ALA A 382 -10.39 16.60 14.21
C ALA A 382 -10.39 15.07 14.08
N VAL A 383 -9.56 14.54 13.17
CA VAL A 383 -9.43 13.11 12.91
C VAL A 383 -7.96 12.68 13.02
N PRO A 384 -7.50 12.32 14.24
CA PRO A 384 -6.17 11.77 14.42
C PRO A 384 -6.11 10.35 13.82
N LEU A 385 -5.10 10.12 13.00
CA LEU A 385 -4.82 8.80 12.43
C LEU A 385 -3.82 8.04 13.33
N PRO A 386 -3.81 6.70 13.27
CA PRO A 386 -2.73 5.92 13.86
C PRO A 386 -1.37 6.36 13.31
N VAL A 387 -0.36 6.37 14.19
CA VAL A 387 1.03 6.67 13.83
C VAL A 387 1.82 5.39 13.92
N TYR A 388 2.70 5.19 12.95
CA TYR A 388 3.45 3.96 12.80
C TYR A 388 4.96 4.21 12.77
N GLU A 389 5.76 3.22 13.20
CA GLU A 389 7.21 3.26 13.01
C GLU A 389 7.56 3.45 11.53
N VAL A 390 8.47 4.39 11.28
CA VAL A 390 8.91 4.81 9.95
C VAL A 390 9.91 3.80 9.39
N PRO A 391 9.67 3.22 8.20
CA PRO A 391 10.64 2.34 7.57
C PRO A 391 11.87 3.16 7.13
N ALA A 392 13.03 2.84 7.70
CA ALA A 392 14.28 3.53 7.42
C ALA A 392 15.29 2.64 6.70
N ARG A 393 15.36 1.34 7.05
CA ARG A 393 16.38 0.44 6.53
C ARG A 393 15.87 -0.97 6.28
N VAL A 394 16.46 -1.65 5.31
CA VAL A 394 16.22 -3.06 5.00
C VAL A 394 17.57 -3.80 5.00
N PRO A 395 17.73 -4.92 5.72
CA PRO A 395 18.94 -5.73 5.62
C PRO A 395 19.15 -6.22 4.18
N THR A 396 20.38 -6.12 3.69
CA THR A 396 20.75 -6.70 2.40
C THR A 396 20.86 -8.21 2.56
N VAL A 397 20.29 -8.98 1.63
CA VAL A 397 20.38 -10.44 1.60
C VAL A 397 21.04 -10.84 0.29
N ALA A 398 22.17 -11.54 0.37
CA ALA A 398 22.82 -12.13 -0.78
C ALA A 398 22.22 -13.51 -1.08
N THR A 399 21.88 -13.75 -2.33
CA THR A 399 21.32 -15.02 -2.79
C THR A 399 22.07 -15.52 -4.02
N GLY A 400 22.70 -16.68 -3.92
CA GLY A 400 23.43 -17.23 -5.05
C GLY A 400 22.84 -18.52 -5.58
N LEU A 401 22.22 -18.47 -6.74
CA LEU A 401 22.26 -19.58 -7.69
C LEU A 401 23.60 -19.50 -8.43
N LYS A 402 24.44 -20.56 -8.36
CA LYS A 402 25.69 -20.63 -9.13
C LYS A 402 25.33 -20.69 -10.61
N LYS A 403 25.23 -19.54 -11.26
CA LYS A 403 25.01 -19.39 -12.71
C LYS A 403 26.27 -18.75 -13.29
N GLY A 404 27.25 -19.59 -13.61
CA GLY A 404 28.59 -19.13 -14.02
C GLY A 404 29.44 -18.63 -12.84
N LYS A 405 30.01 -17.42 -12.95
CA LYS A 405 30.96 -16.81 -11.99
C LYS A 405 30.36 -15.70 -11.09
N HIS A 406 29.07 -15.40 -11.20
CA HIS A 406 28.47 -14.22 -10.55
C HIS A 406 27.51 -14.59 -9.41
N TRP A 407 27.46 -13.73 -8.40
CA TRP A 407 26.58 -13.79 -7.24
C TRP A 407 25.65 -12.58 -7.27
N VAL A 408 24.38 -12.78 -6.90
CA VAL A 408 23.33 -11.74 -6.97
C VAL A 408 22.91 -11.37 -5.56
N LEU A 409 22.72 -10.07 -5.30
CA LEU A 409 22.16 -9.61 -4.03
C LEU A 409 20.74 -9.10 -4.24
N SER A 410 19.94 -9.17 -3.17
CA SER A 410 18.64 -8.51 -3.12
C SER A 410 18.81 -7.03 -3.43
N ALA A 411 18.19 -6.60 -4.50
CA ALA A 411 18.60 -5.38 -5.18
C ALA A 411 17.59 -4.25 -5.04
N SER A 412 18.03 -3.10 -5.54
CA SER A 412 17.33 -1.82 -5.51
C SER A 412 15.99 -1.86 -6.25
N GLY A 413 15.09 -0.95 -5.92
CA GLY A 413 13.74 -0.95 -6.48
C GLY A 413 12.80 -0.04 -5.72
N GLY A 414 11.53 -0.06 -6.10
CA GLY A 414 10.54 0.80 -5.48
C GLY A 414 9.13 0.63 -6.01
N VAL A 415 8.29 1.56 -5.60
CA VAL A 415 6.96 1.79 -6.15
C VAL A 415 6.91 3.25 -6.56
N GLN A 416 6.33 3.56 -7.73
CA GLN A 416 6.10 4.94 -8.15
C GLN A 416 4.79 5.07 -8.91
N PHE A 417 4.07 6.17 -8.69
CA PHE A 417 2.93 6.55 -9.51
C PHE A 417 2.62 8.05 -9.37
N GLN A 418 1.97 8.62 -10.37
CA GLN A 418 1.55 10.02 -10.38
C GLN A 418 0.01 10.13 -10.48
N PRO A 419 -0.71 10.21 -9.33
CA PRO A 419 -2.17 10.27 -9.31
C PRO A 419 -2.77 11.41 -10.14
N TRP A 420 -2.11 12.57 -10.18
CA TRP A 420 -2.58 13.73 -10.93
C TRP A 420 -2.59 13.49 -12.44
N GLN A 421 -1.65 12.68 -12.96
CA GLN A 421 -1.61 12.32 -14.38
C GLN A 421 -2.83 11.47 -14.75
N PHE A 422 -3.19 10.51 -13.88
CA PHE A 422 -4.37 9.68 -14.08
C PHE A 422 -5.66 10.49 -13.99
N ALA A 423 -5.80 11.34 -12.96
CA ALA A 423 -6.98 12.19 -12.78
C ALA A 423 -7.17 13.26 -13.88
N ALA A 424 -6.08 13.71 -14.51
CA ALA A 424 -6.13 14.65 -15.62
C ALA A 424 -6.52 13.99 -16.95
N THR A 425 -6.26 12.68 -17.10
CA THR A 425 -6.47 11.94 -18.35
C THR A 425 -7.86 11.30 -18.36
N ALA A 426 -8.79 11.88 -19.10
CA ALA A 426 -10.18 11.45 -19.11
C ALA A 426 -10.84 11.50 -20.49
N ALA A 427 -11.83 10.64 -20.72
CA ALA A 427 -12.60 10.55 -21.95
C ALA A 427 -14.10 10.51 -21.67
N VAL A 428 -14.92 11.13 -22.53
CA VAL A 428 -16.37 11.09 -22.40
C VAL A 428 -16.90 9.70 -22.74
N ALA A 429 -17.77 9.17 -21.89
CA ALA A 429 -18.48 7.91 -22.09
C ALA A 429 -19.99 8.15 -22.01
N ALA A 430 -20.71 7.81 -23.09
CA ALA A 430 -22.13 8.12 -23.25
C ALA A 430 -23.03 7.43 -22.20
N ASP A 431 -22.60 6.29 -21.67
CA ASP A 431 -23.36 5.49 -20.70
C ASP A 431 -23.21 6.00 -19.25
N ALA A 432 -22.17 6.78 -18.95
CA ALA A 432 -21.81 7.18 -17.58
C ALA A 432 -22.94 7.94 -16.85
N ALA A 433 -23.64 8.85 -17.53
CA ALA A 433 -24.75 9.59 -16.94
C ALA A 433 -25.92 8.66 -16.54
N GLY A 434 -26.20 7.64 -17.36
CA GLY A 434 -27.22 6.63 -17.07
C GLY A 434 -26.88 5.78 -15.85
N VAL A 435 -25.61 5.35 -15.75
CA VAL A 435 -25.10 4.59 -14.59
C VAL A 435 -25.27 5.40 -13.30
N ARG A 436 -24.87 6.69 -13.30
CA ARG A 436 -25.05 7.58 -12.15
C ARG A 436 -26.51 7.72 -11.75
N LYS A 437 -27.40 7.98 -12.70
CA LYS A 437 -28.85 8.15 -12.42
C LYS A 437 -29.43 6.91 -11.74
N THR A 438 -29.11 5.72 -12.24
CA THR A 438 -29.57 4.45 -11.64
C THR A 438 -28.99 4.26 -10.24
N ALA A 439 -27.69 4.52 -10.04
CA ALA A 439 -27.03 4.36 -8.75
C ALA A 439 -27.62 5.29 -7.67
N LEU A 440 -27.93 6.53 -8.02
CA LEU A 440 -28.51 7.53 -7.11
C LEU A 440 -30.01 7.32 -6.87
N ALA A 441 -30.77 6.82 -7.85
CA ALA A 441 -32.18 6.50 -7.68
C ALA A 441 -32.43 5.40 -6.62
N ALA A 442 -31.47 4.48 -6.47
CA ALA A 442 -31.51 3.44 -5.44
C ALA A 442 -31.11 3.93 -4.04
N ARG A 443 -30.75 5.20 -3.87
CA ARG A 443 -30.23 5.72 -2.61
C ARG A 443 -31.32 5.77 -1.53
N PRO A 444 -31.15 5.09 -0.39
CA PRO A 444 -32.13 5.12 0.69
C PRO A 444 -32.24 6.51 1.32
N ALA A 445 -33.30 6.74 2.09
CA ALA A 445 -33.49 7.99 2.84
C ALA A 445 -32.50 8.13 4.00
N THR A 446 -32.09 7.01 4.59
CA THR A 446 -31.14 6.94 5.71
C THR A 446 -30.04 5.92 5.42
N GLY A 447 -28.91 6.04 6.12
CA GLY A 447 -27.74 5.21 5.92
C GLY A 447 -26.72 5.85 4.99
N TRP A 448 -25.51 5.28 5.00
CA TRP A 448 -24.35 5.80 4.28
C TRP A 448 -23.81 4.81 3.24
N GLN A 449 -24.36 3.59 3.16
CA GLN A 449 -24.02 2.58 2.16
C GLN A 449 -25.28 1.90 1.59
N TRP A 450 -25.24 1.52 0.32
CA TRP A 450 -26.30 0.76 -0.37
C TRP A 450 -25.79 0.07 -1.64
N ASP A 451 -26.47 -1.00 -2.06
CA ASP A 451 -26.14 -1.77 -3.28
C ASP A 451 -27.04 -1.44 -4.46
#